data_AF-A0A6I9UDS8-F1
#
_entry.id   AF-A0A6I9UDS8-F1
#
_cell.length_a   1.000
_cell.length_b   1.000
_cell.length_c   1.000
_cell.angle_alpha   90.00
_cell.angle_beta   90.00
_cell.angle_gamma   90.00
#
_symmetry.space_group_name_H-M   'P 1'
#
loop_
_entity.id
_entity.type
_entity.pdbx_description
1 polymer ?
#
loop_
_entity_poly.entity_id
_entity_poly.type
_entity_poly.pdbx_seq_one_letter_code
_entity_poly.pdbx_strand_id
1 'polypeptide(L)'
;MDCLNPLEPAAAESPYEVLLRAVLLIPVSHYLLGLSLIVVVFLYNFLEIHILQDLFTGLRGQKVVLTFHPSSQLYRDVVSKCRILHGRYLSTPWLCSPHLQTVFLHFLGNSPVLSYRRQIFITSDGGTLALDWVKNVQVKNLAYQVNDVVEQDDKKPILIIIPGLTSDSNSAYVKHLAFSMAKHGWNVVVSNHRGLGGVSITSDCFYNAGWTEDVRKVIDHLHCQFPEAPLFLVGTSIGANILVKYLAEDGINAPIVGAAAICSPWDLLICDRFINRKLAQRFYNKALTIGLKDYAHLHEDVLSRLSNWEGVKKSRSVRDFDDCATRVLGNYETVDTYYRRSSSSNFVGSVTTPLLCISSLDDPVCTSEAIPWDECRLNTNVVLAVTQHGGHLPFFEGLTAKSVWWVRAVDEFFGILQSSPLSHRKKQTPDPATSPLDPSIDQAPYVHVKEDGMVSAANNQVAEIEVQHQENMDENKSEETLHAEPNVQEKQNTKVELTQPPDVARSPEQDITDIVAPVKRCLNQLSRQNRKSLWLLAYIAILTTWPVVGSALSVFLRKRFQDLLSRVSGKR
;
A
#
# COMPACT_ATOMS: atom_id res chain seq x y z
N MET A 1 62.53 68.76 -5.12
CA MET A 1 61.48 69.61 -5.73
C MET A 1 61.23 69.03 -7.12
N ASP A 2 60.51 67.92 -7.25
CA ASP A 2 59.18 67.55 -6.69
C ASP A 2 58.07 68.30 -7.43
N CYS A 3 56.93 67.70 -7.81
CA CYS A 3 56.31 66.52 -7.19
C CYS A 3 56.33 65.23 -8.03
N LEU A 4 56.28 64.10 -7.31
CA LEU A 4 55.90 62.79 -7.84
C LEU A 4 54.39 62.80 -8.16
N ASN A 5 54.00 62.24 -9.30
CA ASN A 5 52.63 61.73 -9.44
C ASN A 5 52.50 60.48 -8.56
N PRO A 6 51.51 60.39 -7.65
CA PRO A 6 51.16 59.12 -7.05
C PRO A 6 50.64 58.20 -8.15
N LEU A 7 51.33 57.09 -8.40
CA LEU A 7 50.68 55.91 -8.95
C LEU A 7 49.69 55.46 -7.87
N GLU A 8 48.39 55.63 -8.12
CA GLU A 8 47.37 54.99 -7.29
C GLU A 8 47.66 53.49 -7.27
N PRO A 9 47.71 52.85 -6.08
CA PRO A 9 47.77 51.40 -6.04
C PRO A 9 46.47 50.89 -6.64
N ALA A 10 46.54 50.33 -7.85
CA ALA A 10 45.39 49.71 -8.50
C ALA A 10 44.76 48.72 -7.51
N ALA A 11 43.58 49.07 -7.00
CA ALA A 11 42.94 48.32 -5.93
C ALA A 11 42.78 46.88 -6.40
N ALA A 12 43.45 45.95 -5.71
CA ALA A 12 43.52 44.56 -6.14
C ALA A 12 42.10 44.00 -6.14
N GLU A 13 41.48 43.90 -7.34
CA GLU A 13 40.08 43.52 -7.45
C GLU A 13 39.84 42.22 -6.70
N SER A 14 38.86 42.25 -5.79
CA SER A 14 38.58 41.12 -4.94
C SER A 14 38.33 39.89 -5.82
N PRO A 15 39.02 38.76 -5.61
CA PRO A 15 38.81 37.57 -6.42
C PRO A 15 37.33 37.14 -6.47
N TYR A 16 36.57 37.46 -5.42
CA TYR A 16 35.12 37.26 -5.33
C TYR A 16 34.32 38.21 -6.22
N GLU A 17 34.75 39.46 -6.43
CA GLU A 17 34.11 40.40 -7.37
C GLU A 17 34.38 40.00 -8.82
N VAL A 18 35.62 39.59 -9.14
CA VAL A 18 35.98 39.06 -10.46
C VAL A 18 35.15 37.81 -10.77
N LEU A 19 35.04 36.89 -9.80
CA LEU A 19 34.19 35.69 -9.91
C LEU A 19 32.71 36.05 -10.07
N LEU A 20 32.19 37.00 -9.28
CA LEU A 20 30.78 37.44 -9.34
C LEU A 20 30.46 38.08 -10.70
N ARG A 21 31.33 38.93 -11.24
CA ARG A 21 31.16 39.49 -12.60
C ARG A 21 31.20 38.39 -13.66
N ALA A 22 32.13 37.43 -13.56
CA ALA A 22 32.20 36.29 -14.48
C ALA A 22 30.92 35.41 -14.43
N VAL A 23 30.36 35.20 -13.24
CA VAL A 23 29.07 34.53 -13.01
C VAL A 23 27.92 35.32 -13.64
N LEU A 24 27.86 36.63 -13.46
CA LEU A 24 26.82 37.50 -14.03
C LEU A 24 26.89 37.66 -15.56
N LEU A 25 28.04 37.39 -16.18
CA LEU A 25 28.20 37.35 -17.64
C LEU A 25 27.63 36.07 -18.28
N ILE A 26 27.36 35.01 -17.51
CA ILE A 26 26.75 33.78 -18.04
C ILE A 26 25.25 34.02 -18.31
N PRO A 27 24.75 33.81 -19.55
CA PRO A 27 23.35 34.08 -19.86
C PRO A 27 22.38 33.23 -19.02
N VAL A 28 21.32 33.86 -18.51
CA VAL A 28 20.31 33.26 -17.59
C VAL A 28 19.75 31.92 -18.10
N SER A 29 19.68 31.71 -19.41
CA SER A 29 19.31 30.43 -20.03
C SER A 29 20.18 29.25 -19.58
N HIS A 30 21.47 29.44 -19.31
CA HIS A 30 22.37 28.39 -18.83
C HIS A 30 22.11 28.04 -17.37
N TYR A 31 21.78 29.02 -16.52
CA TYR A 31 21.34 28.76 -15.15
C TYR A 31 20.02 28.01 -15.10
N LEU A 32 19.06 28.38 -15.96
CA LEU A 32 17.79 27.66 -16.11
C LEU A 32 18.00 26.23 -16.65
N LEU A 33 18.92 26.03 -17.60
CA LEU A 33 19.29 24.70 -18.11
C LEU A 33 19.96 23.84 -17.02
N GLY A 34 20.90 24.40 -16.26
CA GLY A 34 21.57 23.73 -15.15
C GLY A 34 20.61 23.37 -14.02
N LEU A 35 19.72 24.29 -13.62
CA LEU A 35 18.65 24.02 -12.66
C LEU A 35 17.69 22.95 -13.15
N SER A 36 17.30 22.99 -14.43
CA SER A 36 16.47 21.95 -15.06
C SER A 36 17.14 20.57 -15.00
N LEU A 37 18.44 20.49 -15.32
CA LEU A 37 19.21 19.25 -15.22
C LEU A 37 19.28 18.73 -13.77
N ILE A 38 19.54 19.62 -12.81
CA ILE A 38 19.54 19.27 -11.36
C ILE A 38 18.17 18.76 -10.93
N VAL A 39 17.07 19.39 -11.35
CA VAL A 39 15.71 18.96 -11.05
C VAL A 39 15.39 17.61 -11.71
N VAL A 40 15.81 17.37 -12.96
CA VAL A 40 15.64 16.08 -13.63
C VAL A 40 16.42 14.97 -12.92
N VAL A 41 17.68 15.21 -12.54
CA VAL A 41 18.49 14.24 -11.77
C VAL A 41 17.89 14.00 -10.38
N PHE A 42 17.42 15.05 -9.70
CA PHE A 42 16.71 14.91 -8.43
C PHE A 42 15.44 14.07 -8.58
N LEU A 43 14.58 14.36 -9.56
CA LEU A 43 13.34 13.61 -9.79
C LEU A 43 13.61 12.16 -10.19
N TYR A 44 14.65 11.89 -10.99
CA TYR A 44 15.05 10.53 -11.36
C TYR A 44 15.38 9.68 -10.12
N ASN A 45 16.17 10.25 -9.19
CA ASN A 45 16.55 9.55 -7.95
C ASN A 45 15.41 9.52 -6.93
N PHE A 46 14.65 10.62 -6.75
CA PHE A 46 13.56 10.74 -5.77
C PHE A 46 12.35 9.87 -6.13
N LEU A 47 12.07 9.68 -7.42
CA LEU A 47 11.02 8.76 -7.89
C LEU A 47 11.54 7.34 -8.10
N GLU A 48 12.82 7.06 -7.79
CA GLU A 48 13.48 5.75 -7.93
C GLU A 48 13.27 5.16 -9.35
N ILE A 49 13.54 5.99 -10.38
CA ILE A 49 13.35 5.66 -11.80
C ILE A 49 14.50 4.77 -12.31
N HIS A 50 14.17 3.75 -13.10
CA HIS A 50 15.13 2.76 -13.58
C HIS A 50 15.17 2.56 -15.12
N ILE A 51 14.47 3.40 -15.91
CA ILE A 51 14.42 3.24 -17.38
C ILE A 51 15.77 3.21 -18.10
N LEU A 52 16.79 3.92 -17.57
CA LEU A 52 18.13 3.89 -18.17
C LEU A 52 18.80 2.53 -17.94
N GLN A 53 18.63 1.93 -16.76
CA GLN A 53 19.11 0.59 -16.43
C GLN A 53 18.38 -0.47 -17.25
N ASP A 54 17.07 -0.35 -17.44
CA ASP A 54 16.30 -1.23 -18.32
C ASP A 54 16.75 -1.09 -19.78
N LEU A 55 17.04 0.13 -20.25
CA LEU A 55 17.55 0.37 -21.60
C LEU A 55 18.95 -0.21 -21.82
N PHE A 56 19.89 0.00 -20.88
CA PHE A 56 21.24 -0.58 -20.93
C PHE A 56 21.24 -2.10 -20.82
N THR A 57 20.26 -2.70 -20.13
CA THR A 57 20.06 -4.17 -20.12
C THR A 57 19.24 -4.68 -21.32
N GLY A 58 18.90 -3.81 -22.28
CA GLY A 58 18.24 -4.16 -23.54
C GLY A 58 16.77 -4.52 -23.40
N LEU A 59 16.07 -3.94 -22.42
CA LEU A 59 14.66 -4.21 -22.06
C LEU A 59 14.39 -5.71 -21.86
N ARG A 60 15.35 -6.44 -21.29
CA ARG A 60 15.26 -7.90 -21.06
C ARG A 60 14.52 -8.29 -19.77
N GLY A 61 14.31 -7.33 -18.87
CA GLY A 61 13.81 -7.57 -17.51
C GLY A 61 14.82 -8.27 -16.60
N GLN A 62 14.53 -8.32 -15.30
CA GLN A 62 15.35 -9.02 -14.32
C GLN A 62 14.82 -10.43 -14.04
N LYS A 63 15.70 -11.37 -13.70
CA LYS A 63 15.29 -12.69 -13.26
C LYS A 63 14.55 -12.60 -11.93
N VAL A 64 13.58 -13.48 -11.73
CA VAL A 64 13.02 -13.76 -10.40
C VAL A 64 14.06 -14.54 -9.59
N VAL A 65 14.22 -14.19 -8.31
CA VAL A 65 15.04 -14.94 -7.35
C VAL A 65 14.13 -15.87 -6.58
N LEU A 66 14.45 -17.17 -6.54
CA LEU A 66 13.68 -18.17 -5.81
C LEU A 66 14.47 -18.63 -4.57
N THR A 67 13.82 -18.58 -3.40
CA THR A 67 14.32 -19.11 -2.12
C THR A 67 13.36 -20.18 -1.61
N PHE A 68 13.87 -21.36 -1.32
CA PHE A 68 13.11 -22.55 -0.95
C PHE A 68 14.03 -23.58 -0.29
N HIS A 69 13.47 -24.52 0.48
CA HIS A 69 14.23 -25.63 1.03
C HIS A 69 14.67 -26.62 -0.07
N PRO A 70 15.95 -27.05 -0.16
CA PRO A 70 16.44 -27.90 -1.25
C PRO A 70 15.65 -29.20 -1.47
N SER A 71 15.20 -29.85 -0.39
CA SER A 71 14.40 -31.08 -0.45
C SER A 71 12.91 -30.87 -0.76
N SER A 72 12.45 -29.62 -0.93
CA SER A 72 11.02 -29.28 -1.09
C SER A 72 10.34 -30.12 -2.18
N GLN A 73 9.20 -30.73 -1.83
CA GLN A 73 8.31 -31.35 -2.81
C GLN A 73 7.56 -30.27 -3.60
N LEU A 74 7.12 -29.19 -2.95
CA LEU A 74 6.47 -28.06 -3.63
C LEU A 74 7.34 -27.48 -4.75
N TYR A 75 8.64 -27.27 -4.50
CA TYR A 75 9.54 -26.80 -5.54
C TYR A 75 9.67 -27.82 -6.67
N ARG A 76 9.95 -29.10 -6.36
CA ARG A 76 10.21 -30.13 -7.36
C ARG A 76 8.99 -30.48 -8.21
N ASP A 77 7.82 -30.61 -7.60
CA ASP A 77 6.61 -31.10 -8.24
C ASP A 77 5.72 -29.99 -8.84
N VAL A 78 5.91 -28.73 -8.42
CA VAL A 78 5.11 -27.58 -8.90
C VAL A 78 6.00 -26.45 -9.43
N VAL A 79 6.78 -25.78 -8.57
CA VAL A 79 7.43 -24.51 -8.96
C VAL A 79 8.46 -24.69 -10.07
N SER A 80 9.17 -25.82 -10.10
CA SER A 80 10.10 -26.21 -11.19
C SER A 80 9.46 -26.19 -12.59
N LYS A 81 8.14 -26.37 -12.67
CA LYS A 81 7.34 -26.39 -13.91
C LYS A 81 6.75 -25.01 -14.24
N CYS A 82 6.71 -24.09 -13.27
CA CYS A 82 6.24 -22.71 -13.47
C CYS A 82 7.26 -21.90 -14.28
N ARG A 83 6.93 -21.62 -15.55
CA ARG A 83 7.78 -20.90 -16.50
C ARG A 83 7.88 -19.42 -16.18
N ILE A 84 6.85 -18.84 -15.56
CA ILE A 84 6.79 -17.43 -15.19
C ILE A 84 7.71 -17.17 -14.00
N LEU A 85 7.68 -18.06 -12.98
CA LEU A 85 8.55 -18.00 -11.81
C LEU A 85 10.04 -18.26 -12.13
N HIS A 86 10.33 -19.01 -13.19
CA HIS A 86 11.70 -19.19 -13.72
C HIS A 86 12.08 -18.16 -14.80
N GLY A 87 11.18 -17.22 -15.11
CA GLY A 87 11.31 -16.26 -16.20
C GLY A 87 12.06 -14.98 -15.82
N ARG A 88 11.70 -13.89 -16.51
CA ARG A 88 12.09 -12.52 -16.18
C ARG A 88 10.86 -11.65 -16.04
N TYR A 89 10.90 -10.72 -15.10
CA TYR A 89 9.94 -9.63 -14.99
C TYR A 89 10.54 -8.34 -15.55
N LEU A 90 9.73 -7.60 -16.31
CA LEU A 90 10.02 -6.24 -16.76
C LEU A 90 8.78 -5.38 -16.52
N SER A 91 8.91 -4.32 -15.74
CA SER A 91 7.86 -3.32 -15.58
C SER A 91 7.56 -2.64 -16.92
N THR A 92 6.30 -2.28 -17.15
CA THR A 92 5.88 -1.37 -18.22
C THR A 92 6.86 -0.19 -18.34
N PRO A 93 7.53 0.05 -19.48
CA PRO A 93 8.64 1.01 -19.57
C PRO A 93 8.32 2.47 -19.21
N TRP A 94 7.05 2.87 -19.25
CA TRP A 94 6.59 4.20 -18.80
C TRP A 94 6.07 4.21 -17.35
N LEU A 95 6.13 3.07 -16.66
CA LEU A 95 5.97 2.88 -15.21
C LEU A 95 7.25 2.27 -14.61
N CYS A 96 8.41 2.75 -15.08
CA CYS A 96 9.76 2.36 -14.66
C CYS A 96 10.16 2.95 -13.29
N SER A 97 9.28 2.81 -12.31
CA SER A 97 9.44 3.25 -10.92
C SER A 97 8.40 2.56 -10.02
N PRO A 98 8.74 2.16 -8.78
CA PRO A 98 7.77 1.60 -7.83
C PRO A 98 6.66 2.58 -7.48
N HIS A 99 7.00 3.88 -7.41
CA HIS A 99 6.06 4.95 -7.13
C HIS A 99 5.10 5.17 -8.30
N LEU A 100 5.60 5.24 -9.54
CA LEU A 100 4.76 5.41 -10.73
C LEU A 100 3.79 4.24 -10.91
N GLN A 101 4.25 2.98 -10.76
CA GLN A 101 3.36 1.82 -10.84
C GLN A 101 2.26 1.85 -9.77
N THR A 102 2.60 2.19 -8.53
CA THR A 102 1.66 2.15 -7.40
C THR A 102 0.61 3.27 -7.50
N VAL A 103 1.02 4.47 -7.93
CA VAL A 103 0.12 5.58 -8.25
C VAL A 103 -0.79 5.23 -9.43
N PHE A 104 -0.26 4.60 -10.49
CA PHE A 104 -1.05 4.17 -11.64
C PHE A 104 -2.12 3.12 -11.26
N LEU A 105 -1.80 2.17 -10.39
CA LEU A 105 -2.75 1.16 -9.88
C LEU A 105 -3.96 1.79 -9.18
N HIS A 106 -3.71 2.83 -8.37
CA HIS A 106 -4.74 3.50 -7.58
C HIS A 106 -5.66 4.38 -8.45
N PHE A 107 -5.13 5.16 -9.39
CA PHE A 107 -5.91 6.14 -10.16
C PHE A 107 -6.45 5.63 -11.51
N LEU A 108 -5.78 4.66 -12.15
CA LEU A 108 -6.19 4.13 -13.46
C LEU A 108 -6.44 2.64 -13.41
N GLY A 109 -5.49 1.87 -12.88
CA GLY A 109 -5.59 0.42 -12.63
C GLY A 109 -5.71 -0.50 -13.85
N ASN A 110 -6.27 0.00 -14.96
CA ASN A 110 -6.64 -0.76 -16.17
C ASN A 110 -7.41 -2.06 -15.86
N SER A 111 -8.14 -2.10 -14.74
CA SER A 111 -8.77 -3.32 -14.23
C SER A 111 -9.90 -3.80 -15.13
N PRO A 112 -10.06 -5.11 -15.33
CA PRO A 112 -11.19 -5.67 -16.06
C PRO A 112 -12.52 -5.33 -15.36
N VAL A 113 -13.57 -5.17 -16.16
CA VAL A 113 -14.93 -4.99 -15.65
C VAL A 113 -15.42 -6.35 -15.15
N LEU A 114 -15.77 -6.41 -13.87
CA LEU A 114 -16.36 -7.58 -13.22
C LEU A 114 -17.71 -7.20 -12.61
N SER A 115 -18.64 -8.14 -12.64
CA SER A 115 -19.89 -8.08 -11.88
C SER A 115 -19.83 -9.15 -10.79
N TYR A 116 -19.99 -8.73 -9.53
CA TYR A 116 -19.94 -9.61 -8.37
C TYR A 116 -21.35 -9.99 -7.92
N ARG A 117 -21.58 -11.27 -7.61
CA ARG A 117 -22.74 -11.69 -6.81
C ARG A 117 -22.35 -11.63 -5.34
N ARG A 118 -22.86 -10.65 -4.61
CA ARG A 118 -22.68 -10.59 -3.15
C ARG A 118 -23.46 -11.71 -2.45
N GLN A 119 -22.80 -12.33 -1.48
CA GLN A 119 -23.38 -13.08 -0.39
C GLN A 119 -23.01 -12.34 0.90
N ILE A 120 -23.98 -12.20 1.80
CA ILE A 120 -23.73 -11.72 3.17
C ILE A 120 -23.40 -12.94 4.02
N PHE A 121 -22.28 -12.89 4.73
CA PHE A 121 -21.87 -13.90 5.70
C PHE A 121 -21.94 -13.28 7.10
N ILE A 122 -22.54 -14.01 8.04
CA ILE A 122 -22.73 -13.57 9.43
C ILE A 122 -21.88 -14.48 10.32
N THR A 123 -20.96 -13.90 11.08
CA THR A 123 -20.11 -14.63 12.04
C THR A 123 -20.85 -14.90 13.35
N SER A 124 -20.34 -15.84 14.15
CA SER A 124 -20.98 -16.31 15.40
C SER A 124 -21.11 -15.25 16.50
N ASP A 125 -20.44 -14.11 16.34
CA ASP A 125 -20.49 -12.91 17.18
C ASP A 125 -21.50 -11.85 16.68
N GLY A 126 -22.30 -12.16 15.65
CA GLY A 126 -23.21 -11.21 14.99
C GLY A 126 -22.53 -10.27 14.00
N GLY A 127 -21.22 -10.41 13.77
CA GLY A 127 -20.48 -9.65 12.78
C GLY A 127 -20.90 -9.98 11.35
N THR A 128 -20.68 -9.05 10.41
CA THR A 128 -21.08 -9.21 9.01
C THR A 128 -19.91 -8.97 8.07
N LEU A 129 -19.71 -9.89 7.12
CA LEU A 129 -18.74 -9.79 6.03
C LEU A 129 -19.42 -9.92 4.66
N ALA A 130 -18.85 -9.23 3.66
CA ALA A 130 -19.29 -9.34 2.27
C ALA A 130 -18.43 -10.37 1.51
N LEU A 131 -19.05 -11.47 1.08
CA LEU A 131 -18.44 -12.45 0.19
C LEU A 131 -18.86 -12.14 -1.26
N ASP A 132 -17.96 -11.52 -2.02
CA ASP A 132 -18.24 -11.09 -3.39
C ASP A 132 -17.77 -12.12 -4.42
N TRP A 133 -18.73 -12.86 -5.00
CA TRP A 133 -18.46 -13.98 -5.90
C TRP A 133 -18.36 -13.57 -7.38
N VAL A 134 -17.41 -14.18 -8.09
CA VAL A 134 -17.36 -14.27 -9.56
C VAL A 134 -17.33 -15.75 -9.94
N LYS A 135 -18.36 -16.24 -10.64
CA LYS A 135 -18.36 -17.57 -11.25
C LYS A 135 -17.92 -17.50 -12.71
N ASN A 136 -17.12 -18.46 -13.16
CA ASN A 136 -16.66 -18.63 -14.55
C ASN A 136 -17.73 -18.32 -15.62
N VAL A 137 -18.95 -18.86 -15.45
CA VAL A 137 -20.06 -18.66 -16.41
C VAL A 137 -20.46 -17.19 -16.54
N GLN A 138 -20.37 -16.37 -15.49
CA GLN A 138 -20.64 -14.93 -15.59
C GLN A 138 -19.60 -14.21 -16.44
N VAL A 139 -18.32 -14.62 -16.37
CA VAL A 139 -17.24 -14.09 -17.21
C VAL A 139 -17.41 -14.54 -18.67
N LYS A 140 -17.88 -15.77 -18.90
CA LYS A 140 -18.27 -16.23 -20.25
C LYS A 140 -19.43 -15.41 -20.82
N ASN A 141 -20.48 -15.16 -20.04
CA ASN A 141 -21.65 -14.39 -20.48
C ASN A 141 -21.32 -12.90 -20.72
N LEU A 142 -20.28 -12.37 -20.07
CA LEU A 142 -19.69 -11.05 -20.35
C LEU A 142 -18.84 -11.02 -21.64
N ALA A 143 -18.37 -12.17 -22.12
CA ALA A 143 -17.58 -12.30 -23.35
C ALA A 143 -18.40 -12.73 -24.58
N TYR A 144 -19.47 -13.52 -24.36
CA TYR A 144 -20.40 -14.02 -25.38
C TYR A 144 -21.83 -14.03 -24.81
N GLN A 145 -22.74 -13.26 -25.40
CA GLN A 145 -24.17 -13.33 -25.08
C GLN A 145 -24.82 -14.52 -25.80
N VAL A 146 -24.86 -15.67 -25.13
CA VAL A 146 -25.76 -16.78 -25.46
C VAL A 146 -26.38 -17.28 -24.15
N ASN A 147 -27.68 -17.54 -24.15
CA ASN A 147 -28.37 -18.13 -23.00
C ASN A 147 -28.00 -19.60 -22.90
N ASP A 148 -27.61 -20.08 -21.71
CA ASP A 148 -27.94 -21.45 -21.33
C ASP A 148 -27.92 -21.69 -19.81
N VAL A 149 -28.47 -22.83 -19.38
CA VAL A 149 -28.68 -23.18 -17.97
C VAL A 149 -27.35 -23.44 -17.25
N VAL A 150 -27.20 -22.86 -16.06
CA VAL A 150 -25.96 -22.99 -15.25
C VAL A 150 -26.01 -24.30 -14.46
N GLU A 151 -25.39 -25.36 -14.99
CA GLU A 151 -25.08 -26.56 -14.19
C GLU A 151 -24.14 -26.19 -13.03
N GLN A 152 -24.60 -26.46 -11.81
CA GLN A 152 -23.83 -26.20 -10.60
C GLN A 152 -22.89 -27.37 -10.29
N ASP A 153 -21.78 -27.40 -11.03
CA ASP A 153 -20.66 -28.30 -10.78
C ASP A 153 -19.88 -27.88 -9.52
N ASP A 154 -20.23 -28.50 -8.40
CA ASP A 154 -19.67 -28.26 -7.07
C ASP A 154 -18.23 -28.84 -6.88
N LYS A 155 -17.59 -29.37 -7.94
CA LYS A 155 -16.20 -29.85 -7.92
C LYS A 155 -15.19 -28.83 -8.46
N LYS A 156 -15.67 -27.70 -8.99
CA LYS A 156 -14.81 -26.62 -9.52
C LYS A 156 -14.01 -25.95 -8.38
N PRO A 157 -12.71 -25.67 -8.58
CA PRO A 157 -11.87 -25.08 -7.54
C PRO A 157 -12.38 -23.69 -7.12
N ILE A 158 -12.28 -23.40 -5.83
CA ILE A 158 -12.67 -22.11 -5.26
C ILE A 158 -11.42 -21.37 -4.82
N LEU A 159 -11.18 -20.19 -5.40
CA LEU A 159 -10.19 -19.24 -4.92
C LEU A 159 -10.84 -18.23 -3.98
N ILE A 160 -10.36 -18.17 -2.74
CA ILE A 160 -10.69 -17.16 -1.74
C ILE A 160 -9.63 -16.05 -1.82
N ILE A 161 -10.04 -14.81 -2.04
CA ILE A 161 -9.15 -13.64 -2.04
C ILE A 161 -9.35 -12.86 -0.73
N ILE A 162 -8.26 -12.59 -0.01
CA ILE A 162 -8.20 -11.73 1.17
C ILE A 162 -7.53 -10.39 0.76
N PRO A 163 -8.28 -9.29 0.68
CA PRO A 163 -7.75 -7.98 0.28
C PRO A 163 -6.71 -7.40 1.25
N GLY A 164 -5.97 -6.40 0.79
CA GLY A 164 -5.09 -5.58 1.61
C GLY A 164 -5.83 -4.63 2.56
N LEU A 165 -5.05 -3.79 3.25
CA LEU A 165 -5.56 -2.81 4.21
C LEU A 165 -6.54 -1.84 3.55
N THR A 166 -7.71 -1.60 4.17
CA THR A 166 -8.75 -0.68 3.68
C THR A 166 -9.17 -0.91 2.22
N SER A 167 -9.10 -2.18 1.76
CA SER A 167 -9.28 -2.58 0.37
C SER A 167 -10.35 -3.68 0.23
N ASP A 168 -10.95 -3.77 -0.95
CA ASP A 168 -12.18 -4.51 -1.20
C ASP A 168 -12.20 -5.20 -2.59
N SER A 169 -13.30 -5.87 -2.92
CA SER A 169 -13.58 -6.45 -4.24
C SER A 169 -13.53 -5.44 -5.41
N ASN A 170 -13.68 -4.13 -5.15
CA ASN A 170 -13.54 -3.12 -6.19
C ASN A 170 -12.10 -2.79 -6.57
N SER A 171 -11.13 -3.16 -5.74
CA SER A 171 -9.74 -2.76 -5.89
C SER A 171 -9.08 -3.39 -7.12
N ALA A 172 -8.31 -2.59 -7.88
CA ALA A 172 -7.90 -2.94 -9.25
C ALA A 172 -7.10 -4.26 -9.36
N TYR A 173 -6.23 -4.53 -8.37
CA TYR A 173 -5.43 -5.76 -8.32
C TYR A 173 -6.29 -7.01 -8.01
N VAL A 174 -7.31 -6.88 -7.15
CA VAL A 174 -8.30 -7.94 -6.88
C VAL A 174 -9.07 -8.27 -8.16
N LYS A 175 -9.48 -7.24 -8.92
CA LYS A 175 -10.19 -7.42 -10.19
C LYS A 175 -9.34 -8.13 -11.26
N HIS A 176 -8.05 -7.79 -11.38
CA HIS A 176 -7.14 -8.51 -12.29
C HIS A 176 -7.02 -10.00 -11.93
N LEU A 177 -6.82 -10.33 -10.65
CA LEU A 177 -6.75 -11.71 -10.17
C LEU A 177 -8.06 -12.47 -10.39
N ALA A 178 -9.18 -11.93 -9.90
CA ALA A 178 -10.49 -12.57 -9.98
C ALA A 178 -10.91 -12.83 -11.45
N PHE A 179 -10.62 -11.91 -12.37
CA PHE A 179 -10.90 -12.09 -13.79
C PHE A 179 -10.04 -13.19 -14.43
N SER A 180 -8.72 -13.23 -14.15
CA SER A 180 -7.84 -14.26 -14.73
C SER A 180 -8.25 -15.66 -14.28
N MET A 181 -8.43 -15.84 -12.97
CA MET A 181 -8.77 -17.14 -12.38
C MET A 181 -10.17 -17.61 -12.82
N ALA A 182 -11.18 -16.74 -12.77
CA ALA A 182 -12.54 -17.11 -13.21
C ALA A 182 -12.59 -17.45 -14.71
N LYS A 183 -11.79 -16.79 -15.55
CA LYS A 183 -11.65 -17.11 -16.97
C LYS A 183 -11.03 -18.50 -17.22
N HIS A 184 -10.08 -18.94 -16.37
CA HIS A 184 -9.38 -20.22 -16.54
C HIS A 184 -10.05 -21.42 -15.86
N GLY A 185 -11.22 -21.25 -15.25
CA GLY A 185 -11.99 -22.38 -14.69
C GLY A 185 -12.74 -22.06 -13.41
N TRP A 186 -12.17 -21.16 -12.62
CA TRP A 186 -12.36 -21.12 -11.17
C TRP A 186 -13.66 -20.44 -10.74
N ASN A 187 -14.16 -20.83 -9.58
CA ASN A 187 -15.04 -19.97 -8.80
C ASN A 187 -14.15 -19.06 -7.95
N VAL A 188 -14.42 -17.76 -7.93
CA VAL A 188 -13.64 -16.81 -7.12
C VAL A 188 -14.59 -16.13 -6.13
N VAL A 189 -14.16 -16.00 -4.88
CA VAL A 189 -14.85 -15.25 -3.84
C VAL A 189 -13.87 -14.28 -3.19
N VAL A 190 -14.21 -12.99 -3.18
CA VAL A 190 -13.47 -11.99 -2.39
C VAL A 190 -14.09 -11.95 -1.01
N SER A 191 -13.31 -12.32 0.01
CA SER A 191 -13.68 -12.17 1.41
C SER A 191 -13.31 -10.77 1.84
N ASN A 192 -14.20 -9.80 1.66
CA ASN A 192 -13.99 -8.44 2.16
C ASN A 192 -13.95 -8.46 3.69
N HIS A 193 -12.99 -7.77 4.30
CA HIS A 193 -12.93 -7.62 5.76
C HIS A 193 -14.18 -6.93 6.32
N ARG A 194 -14.42 -7.09 7.64
CA ARG A 194 -15.49 -6.39 8.36
C ARG A 194 -15.45 -4.89 8.07
N GLY A 195 -16.62 -4.30 7.82
CA GLY A 195 -16.74 -2.87 7.51
C GLY A 195 -16.27 -2.44 6.11
N LEU A 196 -15.89 -3.37 5.24
CA LEU A 196 -15.45 -3.08 3.87
C LEU A 196 -16.40 -3.68 2.81
N GLY A 197 -16.13 -3.35 1.53
CA GLY A 197 -17.00 -3.68 0.40
C GLY A 197 -18.35 -2.95 0.39
N GLY A 198 -18.62 -2.04 1.34
CA GLY A 198 -19.92 -1.39 1.50
C GLY A 198 -20.91 -2.20 2.34
N VAL A 199 -20.44 -2.82 3.42
CA VAL A 199 -21.24 -3.40 4.50
C VAL A 199 -20.78 -2.77 5.82
N SER A 200 -21.73 -2.36 6.67
CA SER A 200 -21.44 -1.77 7.99
C SER A 200 -20.97 -2.82 8.99
N ILE A 201 -20.26 -2.36 10.03
CA ILE A 201 -19.87 -3.23 11.15
C ILE A 201 -21.07 -3.46 12.05
N THR A 202 -21.38 -4.72 12.37
CA THR A 202 -22.56 -5.14 13.15
C THR A 202 -22.20 -5.80 14.49
N SER A 203 -20.93 -5.71 14.89
CA SER A 203 -20.32 -6.40 16.02
C SER A 203 -19.17 -5.59 16.59
N ASP A 204 -18.86 -5.78 17.87
CA ASP A 204 -17.75 -5.09 18.53
C ASP A 204 -16.35 -5.60 18.09
N CYS A 205 -16.28 -6.64 17.26
CA CYS A 205 -15.03 -7.18 16.70
C CYS A 205 -14.69 -6.61 15.31
N PHE A 206 -13.40 -6.30 15.11
CA PHE A 206 -12.84 -5.61 13.95
C PHE A 206 -11.68 -6.41 13.33
N TYR A 207 -11.50 -6.32 12.01
CA TYR A 207 -10.32 -6.88 11.37
C TYR A 207 -9.06 -6.09 11.75
N ASN A 208 -7.92 -6.79 11.86
CA ASN A 208 -6.59 -6.23 12.04
C ASN A 208 -5.54 -7.20 11.48
N ALA A 209 -4.25 -6.84 11.48
CA ALA A 209 -3.19 -7.63 10.86
C ALA A 209 -3.02 -9.05 11.45
N GLY A 210 -3.45 -9.26 12.70
CA GLY A 210 -3.41 -10.54 13.41
C GLY A 210 -4.75 -11.31 13.40
N TRP A 211 -5.82 -10.76 12.85
CA TRP A 211 -7.19 -11.31 12.96
C TRP A 211 -7.46 -12.43 11.95
N THR A 212 -7.12 -13.66 12.33
CA THR A 212 -7.27 -14.88 11.50
C THR A 212 -8.67 -15.50 11.57
N GLU A 213 -9.48 -15.15 12.57
CA GLU A 213 -10.73 -15.87 12.86
C GLU A 213 -11.81 -15.68 11.79
N ASP A 214 -11.92 -14.50 11.18
CA ASP A 214 -12.84 -14.27 10.06
C ASP A 214 -12.47 -15.14 8.85
N VAL A 215 -11.16 -15.28 8.58
CA VAL A 215 -10.64 -16.12 7.49
C VAL A 215 -10.95 -17.58 7.77
N ARG A 216 -10.72 -18.06 9.00
CA ARG A 216 -11.06 -19.40 9.47
C ARG A 216 -12.56 -19.69 9.28
N LYS A 217 -13.44 -18.82 9.80
CA LYS A 217 -14.90 -18.97 9.71
C LYS A 217 -15.43 -18.94 8.28
N VAL A 218 -14.88 -18.10 7.39
CA VAL A 218 -15.24 -18.08 5.97
C VAL A 218 -14.77 -19.35 5.26
N ILE A 219 -13.57 -19.83 5.55
CA ILE A 219 -13.04 -21.09 4.99
C ILE A 219 -13.88 -22.30 5.45
N ASP A 220 -14.19 -22.40 6.75
CA ASP A 220 -15.02 -23.47 7.31
C ASP A 220 -16.42 -23.49 6.68
N HIS A 221 -17.04 -22.32 6.54
CA HIS A 221 -18.33 -22.16 5.86
C HIS A 221 -18.25 -22.65 4.40
N LEU A 222 -17.23 -22.23 3.66
CA LEU A 222 -17.07 -22.60 2.24
C LEU A 222 -16.74 -24.08 2.07
N HIS A 223 -15.97 -24.69 2.98
CA HIS A 223 -15.65 -26.12 2.95
C HIS A 223 -16.89 -26.96 3.27
N CYS A 224 -17.71 -26.55 4.25
CA CYS A 224 -19.00 -27.17 4.53
C CYS A 224 -20.01 -27.02 3.38
N GLN A 225 -20.00 -25.86 2.69
CA GLN A 225 -20.92 -25.59 1.59
C GLN A 225 -20.53 -26.30 0.28
N PHE A 226 -19.23 -26.50 0.03
CA PHE A 226 -18.70 -27.10 -1.19
C PHE A 226 -17.66 -28.19 -0.86
N PRO A 227 -18.06 -29.33 -0.27
CA PRO A 227 -17.12 -30.32 0.29
C PRO A 227 -16.28 -31.07 -0.75
N GLU A 228 -16.68 -31.07 -2.03
CA GLU A 228 -15.87 -31.61 -3.14
C GLU A 228 -15.01 -30.56 -3.84
N ALA A 229 -15.17 -29.26 -3.54
CA ALA A 229 -14.41 -28.19 -4.18
C ALA A 229 -13.05 -28.00 -3.49
N PRO A 230 -11.91 -28.13 -4.19
CA PRO A 230 -10.61 -27.82 -3.61
C PRO A 230 -10.48 -26.31 -3.39
N LEU A 231 -10.22 -25.91 -2.14
CA LEU A 231 -10.09 -24.52 -1.74
C LEU A 231 -8.63 -24.03 -1.86
N PHE A 232 -8.47 -22.80 -2.36
CA PHE A 232 -7.18 -22.11 -2.47
C PHE A 232 -7.31 -20.66 -1.95
N LEU A 233 -6.20 -20.06 -1.51
CA LEU A 233 -6.20 -18.68 -1.00
C LEU A 233 -5.18 -17.77 -1.69
N VAL A 234 -5.55 -16.51 -1.91
CA VAL A 234 -4.58 -15.43 -2.19
C VAL A 234 -4.81 -14.29 -1.22
N GLY A 235 -3.75 -13.95 -0.49
CA GLY A 235 -3.69 -12.79 0.38
C GLY A 235 -2.79 -11.72 -0.24
N THR A 236 -3.14 -10.46 -0.06
CA THR A 236 -2.39 -9.31 -0.60
C THR A 236 -2.10 -8.31 0.51
N SER A 237 -0.87 -7.79 0.61
CA SER A 237 -0.51 -6.82 1.66
C SER A 237 -0.86 -7.34 3.07
N ILE A 238 -1.60 -6.58 3.89
CA ILE A 238 -2.13 -7.05 5.19
C ILE A 238 -2.96 -8.36 5.07
N GLY A 239 -3.69 -8.57 3.96
CA GLY A 239 -4.36 -9.84 3.71
C GLY A 239 -3.42 -11.02 3.49
N ALA A 240 -2.20 -10.78 3.00
CA ALA A 240 -1.14 -11.79 2.92
C ALA A 240 -0.59 -12.12 4.31
N ASN A 241 -0.45 -11.12 5.17
CA ASN A 241 -0.02 -11.30 6.56
C ASN A 241 -1.01 -12.16 7.35
N ILE A 242 -2.30 -11.83 7.28
CA ILE A 242 -3.38 -12.61 7.92
C ILE A 242 -3.42 -14.04 7.39
N LEU A 243 -3.31 -14.23 6.06
CA LEU A 243 -3.27 -15.55 5.42
C LEU A 243 -2.13 -16.43 5.96
N VAL A 244 -0.90 -15.91 6.03
CA VAL A 244 0.26 -16.70 6.46
C VAL A 244 0.14 -17.08 7.94
N LYS A 245 -0.34 -16.17 8.78
CA LYS A 245 -0.65 -16.44 10.19
C LYS A 245 -1.72 -17.53 10.34
N TYR A 246 -2.80 -17.45 9.57
CA TYR A 246 -3.86 -18.48 9.54
C TYR A 246 -3.32 -19.87 9.15
N LEU A 247 -2.55 -19.98 8.06
CA LEU A 247 -2.00 -21.26 7.59
C LEU A 247 -0.98 -21.90 8.56
N ALA A 248 -0.42 -21.12 9.47
CA ALA A 248 0.48 -21.57 10.53
C ALA A 248 -0.25 -21.96 11.82
N GLU A 249 -1.32 -21.23 12.17
CA GLU A 249 -2.17 -21.54 13.34
C GLU A 249 -2.97 -22.83 13.15
N ASP A 250 -3.64 -22.99 12.00
CA ASP A 250 -4.41 -24.20 11.70
C ASP A 250 -3.51 -25.35 11.23
N GLY A 251 -2.37 -25.02 10.62
CA GLY A 251 -1.39 -26.00 10.11
C GLY A 251 -2.06 -27.07 9.25
N ILE A 252 -1.88 -28.34 9.63
CA ILE A 252 -2.45 -29.49 8.91
C ILE A 252 -3.99 -29.51 8.90
N ASN A 253 -4.65 -28.76 9.80
CA ASN A 253 -6.10 -28.69 9.88
C ASN A 253 -6.72 -27.74 8.84
N ALA A 254 -5.97 -26.79 8.27
CA ALA A 254 -6.46 -25.91 7.23
C ALA A 254 -7.00 -26.71 6.02
N PRO A 255 -8.26 -26.57 5.56
CA PRO A 255 -8.84 -27.35 4.45
C PRO A 255 -8.44 -26.78 3.07
N ILE A 256 -7.16 -26.40 2.94
CA ILE A 256 -6.63 -25.60 1.82
C ILE A 256 -5.59 -26.41 1.03
N VAL A 257 -5.77 -26.48 -0.28
CA VAL A 257 -4.87 -27.20 -1.20
C VAL A 257 -3.60 -26.40 -1.50
N GLY A 258 -3.71 -25.08 -1.58
CA GLY A 258 -2.57 -24.19 -1.77
C GLY A 258 -2.92 -22.72 -1.60
N ALA A 259 -1.89 -21.91 -1.41
CA ALA A 259 -2.05 -20.48 -1.20
C ALA A 259 -0.93 -19.64 -1.84
N ALA A 260 -1.17 -18.34 -1.99
CA ALA A 260 -0.13 -17.37 -2.31
C ALA A 260 -0.24 -16.10 -1.45
N ALA A 261 0.91 -15.60 -1.01
CA ALA A 261 1.06 -14.41 -0.18
C ALA A 261 1.78 -13.32 -0.98
N ILE A 262 1.05 -12.29 -1.40
CA ILE A 262 1.55 -11.24 -2.31
C ILE A 262 1.91 -9.99 -1.52
N CYS A 263 3.21 -9.68 -1.48
CA CYS A 263 3.81 -8.51 -0.82
C CYS A 263 3.27 -8.30 0.60
N SER A 264 3.36 -9.35 1.41
CA SER A 264 3.13 -9.24 2.85
C SER A 264 4.12 -8.23 3.46
N PRO A 265 3.72 -7.45 4.49
CA PRO A 265 4.67 -6.70 5.31
C PRO A 265 5.67 -7.60 6.05
N TRP A 266 5.35 -8.89 6.23
CA TRP A 266 6.14 -9.89 6.96
C TRP A 266 6.38 -9.55 8.43
N ASP A 267 7.18 -8.52 8.73
CA ASP A 267 7.28 -7.92 10.05
C ASP A 267 6.72 -6.49 10.07
N LEU A 268 5.70 -6.28 10.92
CA LEU A 268 4.95 -5.04 11.01
C LEU A 268 5.75 -3.93 11.72
N LEU A 269 6.64 -4.29 12.65
CA LEU A 269 7.47 -3.33 13.40
C LEU A 269 8.64 -2.81 12.54
N ILE A 270 9.23 -3.67 11.71
CA ILE A 270 10.21 -3.29 10.69
C ILE A 270 9.54 -2.42 9.61
N CYS A 271 8.32 -2.77 9.17
CA CYS A 271 7.55 -1.96 8.22
C CYS A 271 7.15 -0.59 8.76
N ASP A 272 6.66 -0.47 10.00
CA ASP A 272 6.39 0.82 10.66
C ASP A 272 7.67 1.68 10.75
N ARG A 273 8.78 1.09 11.16
CA ARG A 273 10.08 1.78 11.17
C ARG A 273 10.51 2.22 9.76
N PHE A 274 10.26 1.40 8.74
CA PHE A 274 10.61 1.68 7.33
C PHE A 274 9.75 2.80 6.71
N ILE A 275 8.43 2.74 6.89
CA ILE A 275 7.48 3.68 6.27
C ILE A 275 7.62 5.11 6.83
N ASN A 276 8.39 5.27 7.91
CA ASN A 276 8.77 6.54 8.51
C ASN A 276 10.16 7.07 8.10
N ARG A 277 10.98 6.33 7.32
CA ARG A 277 12.39 6.70 7.01
C ARG A 277 12.52 7.86 6.03
N LYS A 278 12.33 7.63 4.72
CA LYS A 278 12.48 8.67 3.68
C LYS A 278 11.19 9.47 3.49
N LEU A 279 11.29 10.62 2.83
CA LEU A 279 10.14 11.48 2.53
C LEU A 279 9.08 10.80 1.65
N ALA A 280 9.49 9.97 0.67
CA ALA A 280 8.57 9.20 -0.17
C ALA A 280 7.71 8.24 0.67
N GLN A 281 8.33 7.42 1.51
CA GLN A 281 7.69 6.50 2.45
C GLN A 281 6.69 7.22 3.37
N ARG A 282 7.03 8.41 3.88
CA ARG A 282 6.12 9.22 4.72
C ARG A 282 4.83 9.65 3.99
N PHE A 283 4.85 9.81 2.66
CA PHE A 283 3.62 10.01 1.89
C PHE A 283 2.75 8.75 1.86
N TYR A 284 3.33 7.55 1.77
CA TYR A 284 2.59 6.30 1.90
C TYR A 284 1.99 6.12 3.29
N ASN A 285 2.76 6.38 4.36
CA ASN A 285 2.26 6.34 5.73
C ASN A 285 1.03 7.26 5.89
N LYS A 286 1.14 8.51 5.43
CA LYS A 286 0.02 9.47 5.46
C LYS A 286 -1.18 9.02 4.63
N ALA A 287 -0.97 8.42 3.45
CA ALA A 287 -2.05 7.93 2.60
C ALA A 287 -2.80 6.73 3.24
N LEU A 288 -2.07 5.79 3.85
CA LEU A 288 -2.65 4.68 4.60
C LEU A 288 -3.39 5.18 5.86
N THR A 289 -2.84 6.18 6.56
CA THR A 289 -3.52 6.82 7.70
C THR A 289 -4.84 7.48 7.28
N ILE A 290 -4.89 8.11 6.10
CA ILE A 290 -6.14 8.69 5.57
C ILE A 290 -7.15 7.56 5.30
N GLY A 291 -6.78 6.49 4.59
CA GLY A 291 -7.67 5.36 4.35
C GLY A 291 -8.20 4.70 5.63
N LEU A 292 -7.35 4.55 6.66
CA LEU A 292 -7.74 4.03 7.98
C LEU A 292 -8.75 4.96 8.69
N LYS A 293 -8.56 6.28 8.58
CA LYS A 293 -9.48 7.27 9.17
C LYS A 293 -10.79 7.39 8.39
N ASP A 294 -10.77 7.26 7.07
CA ASP A 294 -11.96 7.23 6.24
C ASP A 294 -12.79 5.96 6.54
N TYR A 295 -12.13 4.80 6.70
CA TYR A 295 -12.74 3.58 7.23
C TYR A 295 -13.30 3.79 8.65
N ALA A 296 -12.59 4.50 9.52
CA ALA A 296 -13.03 4.72 10.88
C ALA A 296 -14.21 5.69 11.02
N HIS A 297 -14.30 6.69 10.14
CA HIS A 297 -15.47 7.57 10.03
C HIS A 297 -16.70 6.86 9.41
N LEU A 298 -16.49 5.83 8.57
CA LEU A 298 -17.60 5.04 8.02
C LEU A 298 -18.36 4.24 9.09
N HIS A 299 -17.71 3.91 10.21
CA HIS A 299 -18.29 3.17 11.34
C HIS A 299 -18.06 3.92 12.67
N GLU A 300 -18.17 5.26 12.64
CA GLU A 300 -17.94 6.13 13.81
C GLU A 300 -18.88 5.80 14.99
N ASP A 301 -20.08 5.30 14.72
CA ASP A 301 -21.07 4.85 15.70
C ASP A 301 -20.58 3.65 16.54
N VAL A 302 -19.83 2.72 15.93
CA VAL A 302 -19.23 1.58 16.63
C VAL A 302 -17.86 1.97 17.21
N LEU A 303 -17.03 2.67 16.44
CA LEU A 303 -15.65 3.00 16.83
C LEU A 303 -15.55 4.04 17.93
N SER A 304 -16.43 5.04 17.97
CA SER A 304 -16.38 6.08 19.01
C SER A 304 -16.66 5.56 20.42
N ARG A 305 -17.36 4.41 20.52
CA ARG A 305 -17.63 3.69 21.78
C ARG A 305 -16.48 2.76 22.21
N LEU A 306 -15.70 2.25 21.27
CA LEU A 306 -14.74 1.16 21.50
C LEU A 306 -13.26 1.55 21.34
N SER A 307 -12.98 2.81 20.96
CA SER A 307 -11.63 3.30 20.70
C SER A 307 -11.40 4.72 21.24
N ASN A 308 -10.14 5.16 21.29
CA ASN A 308 -9.81 6.55 21.59
C ASN A 308 -10.17 7.44 20.37
N TRP A 309 -11.44 7.82 20.25
CA TRP A 309 -11.96 8.53 19.08
C TRP A 309 -11.28 9.87 18.80
N GLU A 310 -10.95 10.61 19.85
CA GLU A 310 -10.19 11.85 19.74
C GLU A 310 -8.76 11.61 19.26
N GLY A 311 -8.14 10.50 19.67
CA GLY A 311 -6.88 10.00 19.14
C GLY A 311 -6.97 9.68 17.65
N VAL A 312 -7.91 8.82 17.25
CA VAL A 312 -8.14 8.39 15.85
C VAL A 312 -8.32 9.58 14.91
N LYS A 313 -9.15 10.56 15.28
CA LYS A 313 -9.34 11.80 14.50
C LYS A 313 -8.07 12.64 14.38
N LYS A 314 -7.14 12.55 15.34
CA LYS A 314 -5.87 13.29 15.37
C LYS A 314 -4.68 12.51 14.78
N SER A 315 -4.78 11.19 14.59
CA SER A 315 -3.75 10.32 14.01
C SER A 315 -3.20 10.87 12.68
N ARG A 316 -1.87 10.82 12.55
CA ARG A 316 -1.06 11.31 11.42
C ARG A 316 -0.24 10.20 10.76
N SER A 317 0.07 9.14 11.53
CA SER A 317 0.68 7.90 11.06
C SER A 317 -0.24 6.69 11.28
N VAL A 318 0.02 5.58 10.58
CA VAL A 318 -0.62 4.28 10.79
C VAL A 318 -0.44 3.82 12.24
N ARG A 319 0.76 4.02 12.81
CA ARG A 319 1.07 3.71 14.21
C ARG A 319 0.23 4.53 15.20
N ASP A 320 -0.05 5.80 14.89
CA ASP A 320 -0.92 6.65 15.73
C ASP A 320 -2.37 6.15 15.68
N PHE A 321 -2.82 5.60 14.54
CA PHE A 321 -4.13 4.99 14.40
C PHE A 321 -4.20 3.67 15.17
N ASP A 322 -3.17 2.82 15.00
CA ASP A 322 -3.08 1.55 15.70
C ASP A 322 -3.04 1.73 17.22
N ASP A 323 -2.38 2.76 17.76
CA ASP A 323 -2.38 3.02 19.22
C ASP A 323 -3.75 3.44 19.76
N CYS A 324 -4.51 4.19 18.96
CA CYS A 324 -5.79 4.76 19.37
C CYS A 324 -6.99 3.82 19.13
N ALA A 325 -6.92 2.97 18.10
CA ALA A 325 -7.97 2.02 17.72
C ALA A 325 -7.47 0.57 17.80
N THR A 326 -6.61 0.12 16.87
CA THR A 326 -6.32 -1.30 16.66
C THR A 326 -5.81 -2.02 17.91
N ARG A 327 -4.93 -1.37 18.69
CA ARG A 327 -4.40 -1.83 19.96
C ARG A 327 -5.50 -1.98 21.01
N VAL A 328 -6.41 -1.00 21.10
CA VAL A 328 -7.52 -1.00 22.06
C VAL A 328 -8.54 -2.10 21.72
N LEU A 329 -8.96 -2.14 20.45
CA LEU A 329 -9.93 -3.11 19.93
C LEU A 329 -9.42 -4.56 19.99
N GLY A 330 -8.11 -4.77 19.76
CA GLY A 330 -7.46 -6.06 19.89
C GLY A 330 -7.01 -6.42 21.31
N ASN A 331 -7.31 -5.59 22.31
CA ASN A 331 -6.87 -5.72 23.71
C ASN A 331 -5.36 -5.98 23.88
N TYR A 332 -4.54 -5.25 23.10
CA TYR A 332 -3.08 -5.31 23.16
C TYR A 332 -2.51 -4.29 24.16
N GLU A 333 -1.46 -4.70 24.86
CA GLU A 333 -0.77 -3.92 25.89
C GLU A 333 -0.05 -2.71 25.28
N THR A 334 0.60 -2.90 24.12
CA THR A 334 1.28 -1.84 23.35
C THR A 334 1.13 -2.09 21.85
N VAL A 335 1.34 -1.06 21.01
CA VAL A 335 1.39 -1.23 19.54
C VAL A 335 2.55 -2.15 19.12
N ASP A 336 3.68 -2.09 19.83
CA ASP A 336 4.79 -3.01 19.60
C ASP A 336 4.40 -4.47 19.91
N THR A 337 3.53 -4.71 20.90
CA THR A 337 3.01 -6.05 21.18
C THR A 337 2.02 -6.50 20.10
N TYR A 338 1.12 -5.62 19.65
CA TYR A 338 0.24 -5.88 18.50
C TYR A 338 1.06 -6.26 17.25
N TYR A 339 2.06 -5.47 16.89
CA TYR A 339 2.93 -5.74 15.75
C TYR A 339 3.66 -7.06 15.91
N ARG A 340 4.36 -7.32 17.02
CA ARG A 340 5.10 -8.59 17.23
C ARG A 340 4.21 -9.84 17.20
N ARG A 341 3.03 -9.78 17.84
CA ARG A 341 2.05 -10.90 17.82
C ARG A 341 1.35 -11.07 16.47
N SER A 342 1.43 -10.08 15.58
CA SER A 342 0.77 -10.11 14.26
C SER A 342 1.73 -10.28 13.08
N SER A 343 3.03 -10.01 13.23
CA SER A 343 4.06 -10.21 12.18
C SER A 343 4.04 -11.64 11.65
N SER A 344 3.67 -11.83 10.37
CA SER A 344 3.60 -13.14 9.71
C SER A 344 4.96 -13.84 9.53
N SER A 345 6.08 -13.11 9.59
CA SER A 345 7.44 -13.68 9.59
C SER A 345 7.60 -14.82 10.61
N ASN A 346 7.18 -14.56 11.85
CA ASN A 346 7.24 -15.48 13.00
C ASN A 346 6.46 -16.79 12.79
N PHE A 347 5.55 -16.82 11.82
CA PHE A 347 4.65 -17.94 11.55
C PHE A 347 5.08 -18.81 10.36
N VAL A 348 6.01 -18.34 9.52
CA VAL A 348 6.43 -19.04 8.28
C VAL A 348 6.95 -20.45 8.54
N GLY A 349 7.62 -20.69 9.68
CA GLY A 349 8.14 -22.01 10.05
C GLY A 349 7.08 -23.10 10.20
N SER A 350 5.86 -22.74 10.62
CA SER A 350 4.78 -23.70 10.94
C SER A 350 3.80 -23.95 9.78
N VAL A 351 3.95 -23.25 8.64
CA VAL A 351 3.06 -23.40 7.48
C VAL A 351 3.21 -24.79 6.86
N THR A 352 2.15 -25.61 6.91
CA THR A 352 2.14 -26.94 6.26
C THR A 352 1.51 -26.94 4.87
N THR A 353 0.67 -25.95 4.55
CA THR A 353 0.01 -25.80 3.25
C THR A 353 1.00 -25.32 2.18
N PRO A 354 0.95 -25.85 0.94
CA PRO A 354 1.71 -25.33 -0.19
C PRO A 354 1.55 -23.81 -0.40
N LEU A 355 2.61 -23.03 -0.14
CA LEU A 355 2.57 -21.57 -0.14
C LEU A 355 3.60 -20.96 -1.11
N LEU A 356 3.12 -20.11 -2.02
CA LEU A 356 3.95 -19.24 -2.86
C LEU A 356 3.96 -17.81 -2.30
N CYS A 357 5.10 -17.38 -1.76
CA CYS A 357 5.31 -16.00 -1.33
C CYS A 357 5.86 -15.18 -2.51
N ILE A 358 5.28 -14.03 -2.82
CA ILE A 358 5.78 -13.09 -3.85
C ILE A 358 6.13 -11.76 -3.19
N SER A 359 7.27 -11.16 -3.53
CA SER A 359 7.67 -9.83 -3.04
C SER A 359 8.58 -9.11 -4.05
N SER A 360 8.75 -7.80 -3.86
CA SER A 360 9.58 -6.91 -4.69
C SER A 360 10.63 -6.22 -3.81
N LEU A 361 11.85 -6.04 -4.34
CA LEU A 361 12.92 -5.34 -3.62
C LEU A 361 12.77 -3.81 -3.59
N ASP A 362 11.91 -3.26 -4.46
CA ASP A 362 11.60 -1.83 -4.57
C ASP A 362 10.23 -1.43 -3.97
N ASP A 363 9.62 -2.31 -3.16
CA ASP A 363 8.35 -2.04 -2.51
C ASP A 363 8.45 -0.80 -1.58
N PRO A 364 7.66 0.28 -1.82
CA PRO A 364 7.73 1.51 -1.06
C PRO A 364 6.95 1.46 0.27
N VAL A 365 6.30 0.33 0.59
CA VAL A 365 5.50 0.10 1.81
C VAL A 365 6.09 -1.03 2.64
N CYS A 366 6.37 -2.19 2.03
CA CYS A 366 6.82 -3.41 2.72
C CYS A 366 8.29 -3.72 2.40
N THR A 367 9.20 -3.38 3.31
CA THR A 367 10.65 -3.45 3.02
C THR A 367 11.20 -4.87 2.86
N SER A 368 12.18 -5.01 1.97
CA SER A 368 12.96 -6.24 1.79
C SER A 368 13.78 -6.65 3.02
N GLU A 369 13.97 -5.73 3.98
CA GLU A 369 14.53 -6.02 5.31
C GLU A 369 13.60 -6.87 6.21
N ALA A 370 12.30 -6.90 5.93
CA ALA A 370 11.33 -7.66 6.71
C ALA A 370 11.08 -9.08 6.13
N ILE A 371 11.57 -9.37 4.93
CA ILE A 371 11.34 -10.65 4.24
C ILE A 371 12.00 -11.80 5.04
N PRO A 372 11.26 -12.87 5.40
CA PRO A 372 11.74 -13.97 6.22
C PRO A 372 12.51 -14.98 5.34
N TRP A 373 13.71 -14.58 4.92
CA TRP A 373 14.51 -15.29 3.92
C TRP A 373 14.91 -16.70 4.35
N ASP A 374 15.24 -16.90 5.62
CA ASP A 374 15.77 -18.18 6.10
C ASP A 374 14.66 -19.10 6.63
N GLU A 375 13.55 -18.55 7.14
CA GLU A 375 12.33 -19.30 7.43
C GLU A 375 11.73 -19.87 6.13
N CYS A 376 11.70 -19.08 5.04
CA CYS A 376 11.35 -19.56 3.70
C CYS A 376 12.38 -20.55 3.10
N ARG A 377 13.63 -20.55 3.58
CA ARG A 377 14.67 -21.52 3.19
C ARG A 377 14.57 -22.83 3.99
N LEU A 378 14.07 -22.78 5.22
CA LEU A 378 13.92 -23.94 6.11
C LEU A 378 12.62 -24.70 5.86
N ASN A 379 11.50 -24.01 5.61
CA ASN A 379 10.22 -24.69 5.40
C ASN A 379 10.13 -25.36 4.01
N THR A 380 9.79 -26.65 3.99
CA THR A 380 9.64 -27.45 2.75
C THR A 380 8.37 -27.15 1.94
N ASN A 381 7.36 -26.55 2.57
CA ASN A 381 6.06 -26.22 1.96
C ASN A 381 5.97 -24.77 1.46
N VAL A 382 7.03 -23.97 1.62
CA VAL A 382 7.08 -22.57 1.25
C VAL A 382 8.08 -22.36 0.11
N VAL A 383 7.72 -21.54 -0.87
CA VAL A 383 8.65 -21.00 -1.88
C VAL A 383 8.48 -19.49 -1.97
N LEU A 384 9.57 -18.76 -1.77
CA LEU A 384 9.65 -17.31 -1.85
C LEU A 384 10.21 -16.90 -3.22
N ALA A 385 9.44 -16.13 -3.97
CA ALA A 385 9.78 -15.58 -5.28
C ALA A 385 9.90 -14.05 -5.22
N VAL A 386 11.11 -13.53 -5.40
CA VAL A 386 11.39 -12.10 -5.27
C VAL A 386 11.80 -11.48 -6.60
N THR A 387 11.22 -10.34 -6.93
CA THR A 387 11.57 -9.52 -8.10
C THR A 387 12.42 -8.33 -7.70
N GLN A 388 13.30 -7.88 -8.61
CA GLN A 388 14.05 -6.63 -8.39
C GLN A 388 13.15 -5.39 -8.38
N HIS A 389 12.08 -5.44 -9.18
CA HIS A 389 11.11 -4.36 -9.35
C HIS A 389 9.68 -4.90 -9.28
N GLY A 390 8.75 -4.08 -8.82
CA GLY A 390 7.32 -4.40 -8.78
C GLY A 390 6.44 -3.36 -8.10
N GLY A 391 6.99 -2.49 -7.26
CA GLY A 391 6.19 -1.67 -6.33
C GLY A 391 5.42 -2.55 -5.34
N HIS A 392 4.44 -1.99 -4.63
CA HIS A 392 3.77 -2.74 -3.55
C HIS A 392 2.86 -3.88 -4.04
N LEU A 393 1.88 -3.58 -4.90
CA LEU A 393 1.01 -4.57 -5.57
C LEU A 393 0.90 -4.50 -7.12
N PRO A 394 1.43 -3.50 -7.85
CA PRO A 394 1.04 -3.29 -9.25
C PRO A 394 1.67 -4.26 -10.25
N PHE A 395 3.00 -4.49 -10.19
CA PHE A 395 3.74 -5.43 -11.06
C PHE A 395 3.29 -5.39 -12.55
N PHE A 396 3.07 -4.19 -13.09
CA PHE A 396 2.49 -4.01 -14.42
C PHE A 396 3.51 -4.31 -15.51
N GLU A 397 3.16 -5.18 -16.45
CA GLU A 397 4.04 -5.58 -17.55
C GLU A 397 3.45 -5.28 -18.94
N GLY A 398 4.34 -5.20 -19.93
CA GLY A 398 4.00 -4.87 -21.31
C GLY A 398 3.66 -3.39 -21.53
N LEU A 399 3.62 -2.95 -22.79
CA LEU A 399 3.45 -1.53 -23.15
C LEU A 399 2.09 -0.93 -22.77
N THR A 400 1.09 -1.76 -22.46
CA THR A 400 -0.30 -1.32 -22.21
C THR A 400 -0.68 -1.25 -20.73
N ALA A 401 0.16 -1.73 -19.80
CA ALA A 401 -0.17 -1.88 -18.38
C ALA A 401 -1.55 -2.55 -18.16
N LYS A 402 -1.85 -3.61 -18.94
CA LYS A 402 -3.09 -4.42 -18.84
C LYS A 402 -2.87 -5.82 -18.27
N SER A 403 -1.63 -6.15 -17.92
CA SER A 403 -1.28 -7.43 -17.30
C SER A 403 -0.45 -7.17 -16.05
N VAL A 404 -0.72 -7.96 -15.02
CA VAL A 404 -0.04 -7.93 -13.71
C VAL A 404 0.73 -9.24 -13.60
N TRP A 405 2.06 -9.15 -13.47
CA TRP A 405 2.93 -10.32 -13.59
C TRP A 405 2.64 -11.38 -12.52
N TRP A 406 2.46 -10.97 -11.26
CA TRP A 406 2.21 -11.91 -10.17
C TRP A 406 0.87 -12.63 -10.32
N VAL A 407 -0.14 -12.00 -10.93
CA VAL A 407 -1.44 -12.67 -11.21
C VAL A 407 -1.22 -13.86 -12.14
N ARG A 408 -0.45 -13.69 -13.22
CA ARG A 408 -0.13 -14.82 -14.12
C ARG A 408 0.73 -15.89 -13.44
N ALA A 409 1.64 -15.49 -12.55
CA ALA A 409 2.48 -16.41 -11.80
C ALA A 409 1.67 -17.29 -10.81
N VAL A 410 0.67 -16.70 -10.15
CA VAL A 410 -0.28 -17.41 -9.27
C VAL A 410 -1.21 -18.33 -10.06
N ASP A 411 -1.71 -17.89 -11.22
CA ASP A 411 -2.55 -18.65 -12.14
C ASP A 411 -1.82 -19.93 -12.64
N GLU A 412 -0.57 -19.78 -13.08
CA GLU A 412 0.31 -20.89 -13.46
C GLU A 412 0.62 -21.82 -12.27
N PHE A 413 0.99 -21.25 -11.11
CA PHE A 413 1.30 -22.01 -9.90
C PHE A 413 0.12 -22.88 -9.42
N PHE A 414 -1.08 -22.31 -9.34
CA PHE A 414 -2.26 -23.06 -8.89
C PHE A 414 -2.72 -24.08 -9.92
N GLY A 415 -2.68 -23.80 -11.22
CA GLY A 415 -3.00 -24.78 -12.26
C GLY A 415 -2.07 -26.00 -12.23
N ILE A 416 -0.78 -25.80 -11.98
CA ILE A 416 0.19 -26.89 -11.83
C ILE A 416 0.03 -27.59 -10.47
N LEU A 417 -0.22 -26.86 -9.38
CA LEU A 417 -0.45 -27.44 -8.05
C LEU A 417 -1.69 -28.33 -8.02
N GLN A 418 -2.81 -27.87 -8.60
CA GLN A 418 -4.06 -28.62 -8.69
C GLN A 418 -3.89 -29.95 -9.47
N SER A 419 -3.02 -29.97 -10.49
CA SER A 419 -2.70 -31.16 -11.29
C SER A 419 -1.50 -31.97 -10.77
N SER A 420 -0.92 -31.59 -9.63
CA SER A 420 0.19 -32.30 -8.98
C SER A 420 -0.30 -33.31 -7.92
N PRO A 421 0.51 -34.31 -7.53
CA PRO A 421 0.17 -35.22 -6.44
C PRO A 421 -0.14 -34.55 -5.09
N LEU A 422 0.33 -33.31 -4.88
CA LEU A 422 0.11 -32.55 -3.66
C LEU A 422 -1.36 -32.14 -3.48
N SER A 423 -2.15 -32.00 -4.55
CA SER A 423 -3.58 -31.66 -4.46
C SER A 423 -4.44 -32.80 -3.90
N HIS A 424 -3.94 -34.03 -3.92
CA HIS A 424 -4.64 -35.22 -3.44
C HIS A 424 -4.07 -35.75 -2.10
N ARG A 425 -3.18 -34.99 -1.45
CA ARG A 425 -2.61 -35.34 -0.15
C ARG A 425 -3.66 -35.21 0.96
N LYS A 426 -4.55 -36.20 1.07
CA LYS A 426 -5.46 -36.37 2.21
C LYS A 426 -4.65 -36.22 3.50
N LYS A 427 -5.15 -35.38 4.41
CA LYS A 427 -4.55 -35.11 5.73
C LYS A 427 -4.34 -36.43 6.48
N GLN A 428 -3.11 -36.92 6.49
CA GLN A 428 -2.71 -38.02 7.37
C GLN A 428 -2.37 -37.41 8.72
N THR A 429 -2.99 -37.93 9.78
CA THR A 429 -2.59 -37.67 11.16
C THR A 429 -1.10 -37.96 11.31
N PRO A 430 -0.29 -37.14 12.00
CA PRO A 430 1.12 -37.45 12.22
C PRO A 430 1.29 -38.78 12.95
N ASP A 431 2.25 -39.60 12.51
CA ASP A 431 2.74 -40.72 13.32
C ASP A 431 3.35 -40.15 14.63
N PRO A 432 3.09 -40.77 15.80
CA PRO A 432 3.58 -40.29 17.09
C PRO A 432 5.11 -40.44 17.27
N ALA A 433 5.84 -40.80 16.22
CA ALA A 433 7.28 -41.00 16.20
C ALA A 433 8.10 -39.72 15.88
N THR A 434 7.45 -38.59 15.60
CA THR A 434 8.14 -37.32 15.34
C THR A 434 7.45 -36.15 16.04
N SER A 435 7.68 -36.02 17.34
CA SER A 435 7.42 -34.77 18.05
C SER A 435 8.31 -33.66 17.48
N PRO A 436 7.81 -32.43 17.30
CA PRO A 436 8.68 -31.27 17.15
C PRO A 436 9.57 -31.17 18.38
N LEU A 437 10.85 -30.85 18.19
CA LEU A 437 11.67 -30.35 19.28
C LEU A 437 11.20 -28.93 19.58
N ASP A 438 10.74 -28.68 20.81
CA ASP A 438 10.41 -27.33 21.25
C ASP A 438 11.61 -26.40 21.05
N PRO A 439 11.44 -25.21 20.47
CA PRO A 439 12.47 -24.19 20.44
C PRO A 439 12.68 -23.65 21.86
N SER A 440 13.53 -24.33 22.64
CA SER A 440 13.84 -24.07 24.05
C SER A 440 14.68 -22.79 24.26
N ILE A 441 14.25 -21.68 23.64
CA ILE A 441 14.91 -20.37 23.67
C ILE A 441 13.86 -19.26 23.81
N ASP A 442 12.90 -19.42 24.73
CA ASP A 442 12.10 -18.28 25.22
C ASP A 442 11.55 -18.47 26.66
N GLN A 443 12.38 -19.04 27.55
CA GLN A 443 12.17 -18.96 29.00
C GLN A 443 13.20 -18.02 29.65
N ALA A 444 13.02 -16.72 29.43
CA ALA A 444 13.64 -15.71 30.28
C ALA A 444 12.95 -15.70 31.66
N PRO A 445 13.69 -15.69 32.78
CA PRO A 445 13.08 -15.71 34.10
C PRO A 445 12.40 -14.37 34.41
N TYR A 446 11.13 -14.42 34.80
CA TYR A 446 10.39 -13.24 35.26
C TYR A 446 11.01 -12.68 36.56
N VAL A 447 11.44 -11.42 36.52
CA VAL A 447 11.93 -10.70 37.68
C VAL A 447 10.79 -9.89 38.30
N HIS A 448 10.41 -10.23 39.52
CA HIS A 448 9.53 -9.38 40.32
C HIS A 448 10.36 -8.33 41.07
N VAL A 449 10.13 -7.06 40.76
CA VAL A 449 10.65 -5.94 41.55
C VAL A 449 9.65 -5.66 42.68
N LYS A 450 10.13 -5.55 43.92
CA LYS A 450 9.37 -4.97 45.04
C LYS A 450 9.67 -3.48 45.17
N GLU A 451 8.79 -2.73 45.82
CA GLU A 451 8.88 -1.27 45.94
C GLU A 451 10.18 -0.79 46.62
N ASP A 452 10.83 -1.65 47.43
CA ASP A 452 12.14 -1.40 48.06
C ASP A 452 13.35 -1.56 47.11
N GLY A 453 13.14 -1.88 45.83
CA GLY A 453 14.19 -1.90 44.80
C GLY A 453 15.12 -3.12 44.76
N MET A 454 14.90 -4.14 45.59
CA MET A 454 15.65 -5.41 45.52
C MET A 454 15.10 -6.39 44.47
N VAL A 455 16.00 -7.19 43.90
CA VAL A 455 15.73 -8.18 42.83
C VAL A 455 16.17 -9.58 43.27
N SER A 456 15.29 -10.57 43.09
CA SER A 456 15.62 -11.99 43.23
C SER A 456 14.78 -12.84 42.25
N ALA A 457 15.26 -14.05 41.93
CA ALA A 457 14.59 -14.98 41.03
C ALA A 457 13.69 -15.95 41.81
N ALA A 458 12.49 -16.24 41.28
CA ALA A 458 11.54 -17.17 41.87
C ALA A 458 11.45 -18.48 41.05
N ASN A 459 11.41 -19.61 41.75
CA ASN A 459 11.10 -20.92 41.15
C ASN A 459 9.60 -21.21 41.32
N ASN A 460 8.98 -21.81 40.31
CA ASN A 460 7.57 -22.18 40.35
C ASN A 460 7.32 -23.35 41.31
N GLN A 461 6.45 -23.13 42.31
CA GLN A 461 5.59 -24.16 42.89
C GLN A 461 4.17 -23.61 42.98
N VAL A 462 3.19 -24.46 42.68
CA VAL A 462 1.76 -24.11 42.70
C VAL A 462 1.23 -24.33 44.13
N ALA A 463 0.52 -23.34 44.64
CA ALA A 463 -0.32 -23.44 45.82
C ALA A 463 -1.62 -22.66 45.56
N GLU A 464 -2.70 -23.04 46.25
CA GLU A 464 -4.07 -22.68 45.91
C GLU A 464 -4.79 -22.05 47.12
N ILE A 465 -5.99 -21.49 46.89
CA ILE A 465 -7.08 -21.28 47.87
C ILE A 465 -7.09 -20.00 48.76
N GLU A 466 -8.30 -19.40 48.76
CA GLU A 466 -8.97 -18.54 49.76
C GLU A 466 -8.79 -17.01 49.87
N VAL A 467 -9.78 -16.44 50.58
CA VAL A 467 -10.30 -15.07 50.52
C VAL A 467 -10.41 -14.51 51.93
N GLN A 468 -10.12 -13.21 52.12
CA GLN A 468 -10.74 -12.46 53.21
C GLN A 468 -10.87 -10.96 52.90
N HIS A 469 -11.96 -10.35 53.39
CA HIS A 469 -12.14 -8.90 53.41
C HIS A 469 -11.26 -8.27 54.50
N GLN A 470 -10.89 -7.00 54.32
CA GLN A 470 -11.03 -6.06 55.42
C GLN A 470 -11.35 -4.65 54.93
N GLU A 471 -12.25 -3.97 55.63
CA GLU A 471 -12.69 -2.59 55.38
C GLU A 471 -11.85 -1.58 56.20
N ASN A 472 -12.03 -0.29 55.90
CA ASN A 472 -11.74 0.94 56.68
C ASN A 472 -10.79 1.95 55.99
N MET A 473 -10.98 3.26 56.11
CA MET A 473 -12.17 4.12 56.41
C MET A 473 -11.84 5.57 55.99
N ASP A 474 -12.83 6.47 56.04
CA ASP A 474 -12.75 7.88 55.60
C ASP A 474 -11.67 8.74 56.32
N GLU A 475 -11.25 9.85 55.69
CA GLU A 475 -11.67 11.19 56.17
C GLU A 475 -11.48 12.37 55.18
N ASN A 476 -12.32 13.39 55.34
CA ASN A 476 -12.46 14.59 54.49
C ASN A 476 -11.47 15.72 54.84
N LYS A 477 -11.15 16.61 53.87
CA LYS A 477 -11.66 18.02 53.85
C LYS A 477 -11.22 18.92 52.68
N SER A 478 -11.98 20.00 52.51
CA SER A 478 -11.78 21.20 51.69
C SER A 478 -10.78 22.19 52.37
N GLU A 479 -10.46 23.41 51.91
CA GLU A 479 -11.18 24.42 51.09
C GLU A 479 -10.22 25.56 50.63
N GLU A 480 -10.50 26.24 49.50
CA GLU A 480 -10.33 27.70 49.18
C GLU A 480 -9.10 28.58 49.62
N THR A 481 -8.78 29.80 49.12
CA THR A 481 -9.25 30.69 48.02
C THR A 481 -8.17 31.73 47.59
N LEU A 482 -8.29 32.29 46.37
CA LEU A 482 -7.81 33.64 45.91
C LEU A 482 -6.28 33.93 45.97
N HIS A 483 -5.65 34.93 45.33
CA HIS A 483 -6.01 36.06 44.42
C HIS A 483 -4.73 36.41 43.58
N ALA A 484 -4.62 37.30 42.58
CA ALA A 484 -5.48 38.28 41.89
C ALA A 484 -4.91 38.60 40.47
N GLU A 485 -5.49 39.58 39.76
CA GLU A 485 -4.98 40.26 38.55
C GLU A 485 -4.93 41.80 38.82
N PRO A 486 -4.47 42.72 37.94
CA PRO A 486 -5.02 43.04 36.59
C PRO A 486 -3.88 43.41 35.56
N ASN A 487 -4.00 44.17 34.45
CA ASN A 487 -5.05 45.04 33.88
C ASN A 487 -4.81 45.40 32.37
N VAL A 488 -5.90 45.66 31.61
CA VAL A 488 -6.17 46.78 30.64
C VAL A 488 -5.06 47.31 29.68
N GLN A 489 -5.31 47.62 28.39
CA GLN A 489 -6.55 48.13 27.76
C GLN A 489 -7.02 47.43 26.44
N GLU A 490 -7.34 48.21 25.38
CA GLU A 490 -8.49 47.94 24.49
C GLU A 490 -8.48 48.86 23.22
N LYS A 491 -9.43 48.63 22.28
CA LYS A 491 -9.94 49.53 21.18
C LYS A 491 -9.08 49.73 19.91
N GLN A 492 -9.64 49.91 18.70
CA GLN A 492 -10.97 49.57 18.11
C GLN A 492 -10.89 49.63 16.55
N ASN A 493 -11.92 49.13 15.83
CA ASN A 493 -12.00 49.11 14.35
C ASN A 493 -13.10 50.03 13.78
N THR A 494 -12.84 50.71 12.65
CA THR A 494 -13.85 51.45 11.86
C THR A 494 -13.55 51.37 10.35
N LYS A 495 -14.57 51.50 9.48
CA LYS A 495 -14.52 51.31 8.01
C LYS A 495 -15.01 52.56 7.25
N VAL A 496 -14.32 52.98 6.18
CA VAL A 496 -14.77 53.99 5.17
C VAL A 496 -14.28 53.59 3.76
N GLU A 497 -14.84 54.17 2.68
CA GLU A 497 -14.66 53.78 1.27
C GLU A 497 -14.65 55.03 0.32
N LEU A 498 -14.33 54.86 -0.98
CA LEU A 498 -14.15 55.89 -2.06
C LEU A 498 -12.84 56.73 -1.94
N THR A 499 -12.21 57.33 -3.00
CA THR A 499 -12.57 57.61 -4.41
C THR A 499 -11.31 57.67 -5.36
N GLN A 500 -11.49 57.96 -6.66
CA GLN A 500 -10.47 58.22 -7.72
C GLN A 500 -10.93 59.43 -8.61
N PRO A 501 -10.14 59.96 -9.59
CA PRO A 501 -8.69 60.24 -9.72
C PRO A 501 -8.48 61.79 -9.97
N PRO A 502 -7.42 62.38 -10.64
CA PRO A 502 -7.06 62.17 -12.08
C PRO A 502 -5.57 62.39 -12.55
N ASP A 503 -5.13 61.54 -13.49
CA ASP A 503 -4.41 61.81 -14.77
C ASP A 503 -2.93 62.30 -15.01
N VAL A 504 -2.42 61.87 -16.18
CA VAL A 504 -1.21 62.23 -17.00
C VAL A 504 0.23 61.96 -16.50
N ALA A 505 0.93 60.96 -17.11
CA ALA A 505 2.14 61.17 -17.97
C ALA A 505 2.86 59.88 -18.50
N ARG A 506 2.56 59.47 -19.76
CA ARG A 506 3.36 58.67 -20.76
C ARG A 506 4.05 57.33 -20.36
N SER A 507 4.32 56.49 -21.38
CA SER A 507 4.54 55.03 -21.24
C SER A 507 5.82 54.48 -21.94
N PRO A 508 6.30 53.29 -21.54
CA PRO A 508 7.33 52.52 -22.25
C PRO A 508 6.81 51.17 -22.79
N GLU A 509 6.18 51.15 -23.97
CA GLU A 509 5.63 49.90 -24.57
C GLU A 509 6.25 49.49 -25.92
N GLN A 510 7.13 50.31 -26.54
CA GLN A 510 7.55 50.10 -27.93
C GLN A 510 8.72 49.09 -28.09
N ASP A 511 9.62 48.94 -27.12
CA ASP A 511 10.79 48.04 -27.24
C ASP A 511 10.44 46.54 -27.25
N ILE A 512 9.33 46.14 -26.64
CA ILE A 512 8.94 44.72 -26.53
C ILE A 512 8.48 44.16 -27.89
N THR A 513 7.92 45.00 -28.76
CA THR A 513 7.34 44.59 -30.04
C THR A 513 8.37 44.04 -31.04
N ASP A 514 9.56 44.63 -31.11
CA ASP A 514 10.56 44.28 -32.13
C ASP A 514 11.32 42.98 -31.81
N ILE A 515 11.54 42.68 -30.52
CA ILE A 515 12.17 41.44 -30.05
C ILE A 515 11.30 40.21 -30.39
N VAL A 516 9.97 40.37 -30.40
CA VAL A 516 9.01 39.26 -30.62
C VAL A 516 8.77 38.99 -32.12
N ALA A 517 9.03 39.94 -33.01
CA ALA A 517 8.71 39.83 -34.44
C ALA A 517 9.38 38.63 -35.17
N PRO A 518 10.67 38.27 -34.92
CA PRO A 518 11.30 37.10 -35.55
C PRO A 518 10.68 35.77 -35.08
N VAL A 519 10.44 35.65 -33.78
CA VAL A 519 9.84 34.45 -33.15
C VAL A 519 8.43 34.21 -33.69
N LYS A 520 7.64 35.29 -33.84
CA LYS A 520 6.27 35.26 -34.39
C LYS A 520 6.25 34.86 -35.87
N ARG A 521 7.27 35.21 -36.66
CA ARG A 521 7.43 34.73 -38.05
C ARG A 521 7.75 33.22 -38.10
N CYS A 522 8.70 32.76 -37.28
CA CYS A 522 9.07 31.34 -37.22
C CYS A 522 7.89 30.44 -36.81
N LEU A 523 7.15 30.82 -35.76
CA LEU A 523 5.92 30.13 -35.34
C LEU A 523 4.86 30.08 -36.44
N ASN A 524 4.67 31.15 -37.21
CA ASN A 524 3.72 31.18 -38.33
C ASN A 524 4.17 30.33 -39.54
N GLN A 525 5.47 30.13 -39.75
CA GLN A 525 5.97 29.20 -40.76
C GLN A 525 5.75 27.73 -40.33
N LEU A 526 6.10 27.38 -39.09
CA LEU A 526 5.85 26.06 -38.52
C LEU A 526 4.36 25.69 -38.50
N SER A 527 3.49 26.63 -38.13
CA SER A 527 2.03 26.49 -38.14
C SER A 527 1.46 26.15 -39.54
N ARG A 528 2.09 26.64 -40.62
CA ARG A 528 1.66 26.36 -42.01
C ARG A 528 2.02 24.96 -42.51
N GLN A 529 3.06 24.32 -41.99
CA GLN A 529 3.54 23.04 -42.52
C GLN A 529 2.92 21.80 -41.86
N ASN A 530 2.29 21.90 -40.69
CA ASN A 530 1.80 20.71 -39.98
C ASN A 530 0.37 20.90 -39.44
N ARG A 531 -0.63 20.27 -40.08
CA ARG A 531 -2.06 20.33 -39.69
C ARG A 531 -2.40 19.46 -38.46
N LYS A 532 -1.55 19.46 -37.44
CA LYS A 532 -1.84 18.96 -36.09
C LYS A 532 -1.42 20.03 -35.09
N SER A 533 -2.38 20.50 -34.29
CA SER A 533 -2.27 21.74 -33.52
C SER A 533 -1.05 21.76 -32.58
N LEU A 534 -0.31 22.88 -32.55
CA LEU A 534 0.75 23.13 -31.57
C LEU A 534 0.29 22.91 -30.12
N TRP A 535 -0.99 23.19 -29.84
CA TRP A 535 -1.60 22.96 -28.53
C TRP A 535 -1.60 21.48 -28.10
N LEU A 536 -1.63 20.53 -29.04
CA LEU A 536 -1.53 19.10 -28.70
C LEU A 536 -0.11 18.74 -28.26
N LEU A 537 0.92 19.27 -28.92
CA LEU A 537 2.32 19.08 -28.53
C LEU A 537 2.63 19.81 -27.21
N ALA A 538 2.11 21.02 -27.00
CA ALA A 538 2.23 21.72 -25.72
C ALA A 538 1.50 20.98 -24.58
N TYR A 539 0.30 20.44 -24.83
CA TYR A 539 -0.46 19.63 -23.88
C TYR A 539 0.29 18.33 -23.50
N ILE A 540 0.84 17.62 -24.48
CA ILE A 540 1.69 16.44 -24.25
C ILE A 540 2.92 16.84 -23.43
N ALA A 541 3.63 17.92 -23.81
CA ALA A 541 4.81 18.39 -23.09
C ALA A 541 4.51 18.71 -21.62
N ILE A 542 3.43 19.44 -21.33
CA ILE A 542 2.98 19.78 -19.96
C ILE A 542 2.64 18.52 -19.16
N LEU A 543 1.94 17.54 -19.77
CA LEU A 543 1.64 16.26 -19.12
C LEU A 543 2.89 15.43 -18.81
N THR A 544 3.86 15.42 -19.73
CA THR A 544 5.11 14.64 -19.56
C THR A 544 6.14 15.29 -18.64
N THR A 545 6.12 16.62 -18.48
CA THR A 545 7.11 17.34 -17.66
C THR A 545 6.63 17.69 -16.25
N TRP A 546 5.31 17.74 -16.00
CA TRP A 546 4.78 18.13 -14.68
C TRP A 546 3.56 17.31 -14.21
N PRO A 547 3.75 16.03 -13.81
CA PRO A 547 2.65 15.10 -13.51
C PRO A 547 1.62 15.61 -12.49
N VAL A 548 2.08 16.34 -11.46
CA VAL A 548 1.22 16.92 -10.41
C VAL A 548 0.32 18.05 -10.96
N VAL A 549 0.85 18.88 -11.86
CA VAL A 549 0.11 20.01 -12.45
C VAL A 549 -0.81 19.50 -13.58
N GLY A 550 -0.38 18.54 -14.39
CA GLY A 550 -1.26 17.86 -15.34
C GLY A 550 -2.47 17.20 -14.66
N SER A 551 -2.24 16.53 -13.52
CA SER A 551 -3.30 15.99 -12.67
C SER A 551 -4.24 17.08 -12.15
N ALA A 552 -3.71 18.14 -11.54
CA ALA A 552 -4.51 19.26 -11.02
C ALA A 552 -5.33 19.97 -12.12
N LEU A 553 -4.73 20.23 -13.30
CA LEU A 553 -5.45 20.79 -14.44
C LEU A 553 -6.56 19.86 -14.92
N SER A 554 -6.30 18.55 -14.99
CA SER A 554 -7.33 17.57 -15.40
C SER A 554 -8.53 17.57 -14.46
N VAL A 555 -8.30 17.64 -13.14
CA VAL A 555 -9.37 17.73 -12.12
C VAL A 555 -10.12 19.05 -12.26
N PHE A 556 -9.42 20.18 -12.39
CA PHE A 556 -10.03 21.50 -12.53
C PHE A 556 -10.86 21.65 -13.82
N LEU A 557 -10.35 21.14 -14.94
CA LEU A 557 -11.05 21.10 -16.22
C LEU A 557 -12.26 20.15 -16.18
N ARG A 558 -12.13 18.96 -15.57
CA ARG A 558 -13.22 17.99 -15.43
C ARG A 558 -14.36 18.57 -14.56
N LYS A 559 -14.02 19.26 -13.47
CA LYS A 559 -15.00 19.95 -12.60
C LYS A 559 -15.72 21.07 -13.37
N ARG A 560 -14.98 21.94 -14.08
CA ARG A 560 -15.58 22.96 -14.97
C ARG A 560 -16.47 22.38 -16.07
N PHE A 561 -16.11 21.21 -16.64
CA PHE A 561 -16.96 20.54 -17.64
C PHE A 561 -18.24 19.97 -17.02
N GLN A 562 -18.19 19.45 -15.80
CA GLN A 562 -19.40 19.02 -15.07
C GLN A 562 -20.30 20.22 -14.71
N ASP A 563 -19.73 21.35 -14.29
CA ASP A 563 -20.46 22.60 -14.02
C ASP A 563 -21.08 23.22 -15.30
N LEU A 564 -20.48 22.99 -16.47
CA LEU A 564 -21.05 23.37 -17.76
C LEU A 564 -22.19 22.43 -18.17
N LEU A 565 -22.01 21.12 -18.01
CA LEU A 565 -23.04 20.12 -18.35
C LEU A 565 -24.28 20.24 -17.46
N SER A 566 -24.13 20.49 -16.16
CA SER A 566 -25.26 20.72 -15.25
C SER A 566 -26.03 22.00 -15.62
N ARG A 567 -25.33 23.09 -15.99
CA ARG A 567 -25.94 24.34 -16.48
C ARG A 567 -26.66 24.19 -17.82
N VAL A 568 -26.24 23.26 -18.68
CA VAL A 568 -26.95 22.93 -19.94
C VAL A 568 -28.15 22.02 -19.66
N SER A 569 -28.06 21.09 -18.71
CA SER A 569 -29.17 20.22 -18.33
C SER A 569 -30.28 20.94 -17.54
N GLY A 570 -29.99 22.10 -16.94
CA GLY A 570 -30.97 22.92 -16.22
C GLY A 570 -31.83 23.85 -17.09
N LYS A 571 -31.85 23.67 -18.42
CA LYS A 571 -32.68 24.45 -19.36
C LYS A 571 -33.26 23.59 -20.50
N ARG A 572 -34.13 22.64 -20.13
CA ARG A 572 -35.16 22.01 -20.98
C ARG A 572 -36.34 21.60 -20.12
#